data_AF-A0A959ELQ1-F1
#
_entry.id   AF-A0A959ELQ1-F1
#
_cell.length_a   1.000
_cell.length_b   1.000
_cell.length_c   1.000
_cell.angle_alpha   90.00
_cell.angle_beta   90.00
_cell.angle_gamma   90.00
#
_symmetry.space_group_name_H-M   'P 1'
#
loop_
_entity.id
_entity.type
_entity.pdbx_description
1 polymer ?
#
loop_
_entity_poly.entity_id
_entity_poly.type
_entity_poly.pdbx_seq_one_letter_code
_entity_poly.pdbx_strand_id
1 'polypeptide(L)'
;ESNSGKTIEFLADGSVVCNGTLCGIGGEIGQESKGVYTLEDGKIVPEGCDPDALPIQFQLTGDELILNYSCVEACGEKYRKTQ
;
A
#
# COMPACT_ATOMS: atom_id res chain seq x y z
N GLU A 1 17.02 8.56 11.02
CA GLU A 1 15.73 8.04 10.54
C GLU A 1 15.99 7.21 9.30
N SER A 2 15.59 5.93 9.30
CA SER A 2 15.75 5.07 8.13
C SER A 2 14.58 5.34 7.18
N ASN A 3 14.74 6.30 6.28
CA ASN A 3 13.78 6.51 5.20
C ASN A 3 13.92 5.34 4.21
N SER A 4 12.88 4.51 4.07
CA SER A 4 12.93 3.36 3.16
C SER A 4 12.90 3.77 1.69
N GLY A 5 12.68 5.06 1.38
CA GLY A 5 12.51 5.62 0.03
C GLY A 5 11.24 5.15 -0.69
N LYS A 6 10.39 4.36 -0.02
CA LYS A 6 9.12 3.91 -0.57
C LYS A 6 8.11 5.05 -0.58
N THR A 7 7.40 5.14 -1.69
CA THR A 7 6.32 6.10 -1.92
C THR A 7 5.10 5.36 -2.41
N ILE A 8 3.94 5.83 -1.97
CA ILE A 8 2.64 5.34 -2.41
C ILE A 8 1.77 6.56 -2.72
N GLU A 9 1.15 6.55 -3.89
CA GLU A 9 0.36 7.65 -4.42
C GLU A 9 -1.05 7.18 -4.74
N PHE A 10 -2.04 7.86 -4.17
CA PHE A 10 -3.46 7.64 -4.43
C PHE A 10 -3.90 8.63 -5.50
N LEU A 11 -4.24 8.12 -6.68
CA LEU A 11 -4.64 8.91 -7.84
C LEU A 11 -6.14 9.17 -7.83
N ALA A 12 -6.55 10.33 -8.33
CA ALA A 12 -7.96 10.75 -8.30
C ALA A 12 -8.91 9.87 -9.13
N ASP A 13 -8.38 9.02 -10.02
CA ASP A 13 -9.17 8.06 -10.80
C ASP A 13 -9.49 6.75 -10.04
N GLY A 14 -9.00 6.61 -8.81
CA GLY A 14 -9.22 5.42 -7.98
C GLY A 14 -8.08 4.39 -8.07
N SER A 15 -7.01 4.70 -8.80
CA SER A 15 -5.80 3.88 -8.85
C SER A 15 -4.81 4.27 -7.76
N VAL A 16 -4.01 3.30 -7.32
CA VAL A 16 -2.88 3.52 -6.41
C VAL A 16 -1.59 3.04 -7.08
N VAL A 17 -0.52 3.80 -6.92
CA VAL A 17 0.80 3.48 -7.46
C VAL A 17 1.81 3.45 -6.33
N CYS A 18 2.62 2.41 -6.27
CA CYS A 18 3.71 2.27 -5.30
C CYS A 18 5.02 2.06 -6.05
N ASN A 19 6.09 2.76 -5.63
CA ASN A 19 7.43 2.54 -6.20
C ASN A 19 8.14 1.27 -5.67
N GLY A 20 7.42 0.46 -4.89
CA GLY A 20 7.74 -0.90 -4.49
C GLY A 20 6.52 -1.82 -4.67
N THR A 21 6.57 -3.03 -4.11
CA THR A 21 5.47 -4.01 -4.26
C THR A 21 4.29 -3.73 -3.34
N LEU A 22 3.08 -3.95 -3.86
CA LEU A 22 1.82 -4.03 -3.11
C LEU A 22 1.41 -5.48 -2.83
N CYS A 23 2.09 -6.48 -3.40
CA CYS A 23 1.74 -7.89 -3.21
C CYS A 23 2.14 -8.46 -1.84
N GLY A 24 2.86 -7.69 -1.03
CA GLY A 24 3.30 -8.11 0.29
C GLY A 24 4.14 -7.05 0.99
N ILE A 25 4.32 -7.23 2.30
CA ILE A 25 5.14 -6.34 3.11
C ILE A 25 6.61 -6.38 2.68
N GLY A 26 7.28 -5.23 2.70
CA GLY A 26 8.74 -5.22 2.60
C GLY A 26 9.31 -5.25 1.18
N GLY A 27 8.49 -5.08 0.13
CA GLY A 27 8.98 -5.00 -1.25
C GLY A 27 10.11 -4.00 -1.45
N GLU A 28 11.09 -4.36 -2.27
CA GLU A 28 12.22 -3.49 -2.61
C GLU A 28 11.77 -2.34 -3.51
N ILE A 29 12.47 -1.20 -3.41
CA ILE A 29 12.28 -0.09 -4.34
C ILE A 29 12.71 -0.55 -5.74
N GLY A 30 11.91 -0.21 -6.75
CA GLY A 30 12.22 -0.50 -8.17
C GLY A 30 11.33 -1.56 -8.80
N GLN A 31 10.53 -2.27 -8.00
CA GLN A 31 9.40 -3.05 -8.49
C GLN A 31 8.13 -2.21 -8.35
N GLU A 32 7.88 -1.31 -9.31
CA GLU A 32 6.63 -0.55 -9.33
C GLU A 32 5.43 -1.50 -9.38
N SER A 33 4.45 -1.26 -8.52
CA SER A 33 3.18 -1.98 -8.54
C SER A 33 2.02 -1.00 -8.49
N LYS A 34 0.88 -1.47 -9.01
CA LYS A 34 -0.35 -0.70 -9.14
C LYS A 34 -1.49 -1.45 -8.52
N GLY A 35 -2.57 -0.74 -8.25
CA GLY A 35 -3.79 -1.31 -7.73
C GLY A 35 -4.95 -0.35 -7.89
N VAL A 36 -6.10 -0.78 -7.40
CA VAL A 36 -7.26 0.08 -7.21
C VAL A 36 -7.54 0.21 -5.72
N TYR A 37 -7.98 1.38 -5.28
CA TYR A 37 -8.33 1.63 -3.88
C TYR A 37 -9.79 2.07 -3.74
N THR A 38 -10.38 1.71 -2.61
CA THR A 38 -11.73 2.14 -2.24
C THR A 38 -11.67 2.84 -0.89
N LEU A 39 -11.97 4.14 -0.86
CA LEU A 39 -11.99 4.93 0.39
C LEU A 39 -13.09 4.48 1.35
N GLU A 40 -14.25 4.07 0.84
CA GLU A 40 -15.39 3.67 1.65
C GLU A 40 -15.09 2.42 2.50
N ASP A 41 -14.38 1.47 1.91
CA ASP A 41 -14.06 0.18 2.51
C ASP A 41 -12.63 0.15 3.09
N GLY A 42 -11.82 1.17 2.80
CA GLY A 42 -10.44 1.28 3.28
C GLY A 42 -9.56 0.14 2.76
N LYS A 43 -9.71 -0.25 1.49
CA LYS A 43 -8.95 -1.36 0.89
C LYS A 43 -8.22 -0.99 -0.39
N ILE A 44 -7.05 -1.58 -0.58
CA ILE A 44 -6.29 -1.60 -1.82
C ILE A 44 -6.33 -3.02 -2.38
N VAL A 45 -6.71 -3.15 -3.64
CA VAL A 45 -6.62 -4.39 -4.40
C VAL A 45 -5.45 -4.24 -5.37
N PRO A 46 -4.33 -4.94 -5.12
CA PRO A 46 -3.15 -4.81 -5.96
C PRO A 46 -3.34 -5.59 -7.28
N GLU A 47 -2.85 -5.01 -8.37
CA GLU A 47 -2.86 -5.61 -9.70
C GLU A 47 -1.62 -6.48 -9.90
N GLY A 48 -1.78 -7.60 -10.61
CA GLY A 48 -0.67 -8.47 -10.98
C GLY A 48 -0.06 -9.27 -9.84
N CYS A 49 -0.72 -9.31 -8.68
CA CYS A 49 -0.39 -10.23 -7.60
C CYS A 49 -1.01 -11.62 -7.83
N ASP A 50 -0.62 -12.59 -7.00
CA ASP A 50 -1.22 -13.92 -7.00
C ASP A 50 -2.75 -13.83 -6.86
N PRO A 51 -3.55 -14.69 -7.51
CA PRO A 51 -5.01 -14.66 -7.43
C PRO A 51 -5.57 -14.83 -6.00
N ASP A 52 -4.78 -15.43 -5.11
CA ASP A 52 -5.10 -15.57 -3.68
C ASP A 52 -4.61 -14.39 -2.83
N ALA A 53 -4.07 -13.32 -3.44
CA ALA A 53 -3.64 -12.13 -2.73
C ALA A 53 -4.84 -11.44 -2.07
N LEU A 54 -4.79 -11.33 -0.75
CA LEU A 54 -5.81 -10.64 0.02
C LEU A 54 -5.68 -9.13 -0.17
N PRO A 55 -6.82 -8.40 -0.20
CA PRO A 55 -6.79 -6.95 -0.24
C PRO A 55 -6.07 -6.38 0.98
N ILE A 56 -5.29 -5.33 0.76
CA ILE A 56 -4.56 -4.62 1.80
C ILE A 56 -5.54 -3.66 2.46
N GLN A 57 -5.68 -3.72 3.78
CA GLN A 57 -6.48 -2.72 4.50
C GLN A 57 -5.63 -1.48 4.73
N PHE A 58 -6.17 -0.30 4.49
CA PHE A 58 -5.49 0.95 4.78
C PHE A 58 -6.31 1.87 5.66
N GLN A 59 -5.60 2.65 6.48
CA GLN A 59 -6.19 3.68 7.32
C GLN A 59 -5.43 4.99 7.14
N LEU A 60 -6.17 6.06 6.91
CA LEU A 60 -5.66 7.44 6.87
C LEU A 60 -5.99 8.13 8.19
N THR A 61 -4.96 8.59 8.89
CA THR A 61 -5.10 9.37 10.14
C THR A 61 -4.25 10.63 10.04
N GLY A 62 -4.86 11.75 9.65
CA GLY A 62 -4.14 13.00 9.42
C GLY A 62 -3.12 12.88 8.29
N ASP A 63 -1.84 13.04 8.60
CA ASP A 63 -0.73 12.88 7.65
C ASP A 63 -0.14 11.46 7.64
N GLU A 64 -0.75 10.51 8.36
CA GLU A 64 -0.26 9.14 8.45
C GLU A 64 -1.15 8.20 7.64
N LEU A 65 -0.50 7.30 6.89
CA LEU A 65 -1.12 6.19 6.21
C LEU A 65 -0.58 4.90 6.80
N ILE A 66 -1.48 4.01 7.20
CA ILE A 66 -1.13 2.68 7.72
C ILE A 66 -1.69 1.65 6.75
N LEU A 67 -0.83 0.82 6.17
CA LEU A 67 -1.20 -0.35 5.38
C LEU A 67 -1.08 -1.59 6.26
N ASN A 68 -2.14 -2.40 6.29
CA ASN A 68 -2.21 -3.66 7.03
C ASN A 68 -2.38 -4.80 6.03
N TYR A 69 -1.35 -5.61 5.91
CA TYR A 69 -1.36 -6.81 5.08
C TYR A 69 -1.87 -7.98 5.91
N SER A 70 -2.74 -8.79 5.31
CA SER A 70 -3.18 -10.05 5.91
C SER A 70 -2.06 -11.08 5.85
N CYS A 71 -1.23 -11.12 6.89
CA CYS A 71 -0.24 -12.16 7.14
C CYS A 71 -0.54 -12.84 8.50
N VAL A 72 0.07 -14.01 8.76
CA VAL A 72 -0.16 -14.80 9.99
C VAL A 72 0.10 -13.99 11.27
N GLU A 73 1.02 -13.03 11.21
CA GLU A 73 1.35 -12.08 12.29
C GLU A 73 1.19 -10.65 11.79
N ALA A 74 0.00 -10.06 11.91
CA ALA A 74 -0.36 -8.67 11.53
C ALA A 74 0.82 -7.80 11.02
N CYS A 75 0.98 -7.72 9.69
CA CYS A 75 2.09 -7.04 9.04
C CYS A 75 1.65 -5.62 8.66
N GLY A 76 2.29 -4.61 9.25
CA GLY A 76 1.96 -3.21 9.01
C GLY A 76 3.09 -2.41 8.37
N GLU A 77 2.78 -1.59 7.36
CA GLU A 77 3.66 -0.55 6.86
C GLU A 77 3.06 0.82 7.16
N LYS A 78 3.88 1.73 7.70
CA LYS A 78 3.47 3.10 8.02
C LYS A 78 4.17 4.08 7.08
N TYR A 79 3.37 4.91 6.45
CA TYR A 79 3.80 6.00 5.58
C TYR A 79 3.38 7.34 6.19
N ARG A 80 4.10 8.38 5.81
CA ARG A 80 3.76 9.75 6.15
C ARG A 80 3.63 10.55 4.86
N LYS A 81 2.59 11.38 4.78
CA LYS A 81 2.37 12.29 3.67
C LYS A 81 3.62 13.15 3.47
N THR A 82 4.19 13.10 2.28
CA THR A 82 5.26 14.00 1.86
C THR A 82 4.64 15.32 1.39
N GLN A 83 5.33 16.43 1.63
CA GLN A 83 4.87 17.77 1.24
C GLN A 83 4.81 17.94 -0.27
#